data_AF-A0A316Q491-F1
#
_entry.id   AF-A0A316Q491-F1
#
_cell.length_a   1.000
_cell.length_b   1.000
_cell.length_c   1.000
_cell.angle_alpha   90.00
_cell.angle_beta   90.00
_cell.angle_gamma   90.00
#
_symmetry.space_group_name_H-M   'P 1'
#
loop_
_entity.id
_entity.type
_entity.pdbx_description
1 polymer ?
#
loop_
_entity_poly.entity_id
_entity_poly.type
_entity_poly.pdbx_seq_one_letter_code
_entity_poly.pdbx_strand_id
1 'polypeptide(L)' 'MERVYTWIQDIFLIIISLSFFQILIPDSKTEKYLKFIFSMIILAIIAEPVILLLNGQ' A
#
# COMPACT_ATOMS: atom_id res chain seq x y z
N MET A 1 2.60 -5.57 19.26
CA MET A 1 3.38 -4.34 18.95
C MET A 1 4.26 -4.54 17.73
N GLU A 2 5.09 -5.59 17.68
CA GLU A 2 5.95 -5.89 16.52
C GLU A 2 5.17 -6.01 15.20
N ARG A 3 4.09 -6.81 15.15
CA ARG A 3 3.21 -6.90 13.96
C ARG A 3 2.62 -5.56 13.52
N VAL A 4 2.16 -4.74 14.47
CA VAL A 4 1.60 -3.41 14.17
C VAL A 4 2.67 -2.49 13.61
N TYR A 5 3.90 -2.58 14.14
CA TYR A 5 5.04 -1.83 13.64
C TYR A 5 5.41 -2.25 12.22
N THR A 6 5.51 -3.55 11.94
CA THR A 6 5.76 -4.08 10.59
C THR A 6 4.66 -3.64 9.61
N TRP A 7 3.39 -3.75 10.01
CA TRP A 7 2.26 -3.29 9.20
C TRP A 7 2.34 -1.80 8.85
N ILE A 8 2.70 -0.94 9.81
CA ILE A 8 2.91 0.49 9.56
C ILE A 8 4.09 0.69 8.59
N GLN A 9 5.20 -0.04 8.77
CA GLN A 9 6.34 0.03 7.86
C GLN A 9 5.98 -0.37 6.43
N ASP A 10 5.16 -1.40 6.24
CA ASP A 10 4.70 -1.85 4.93
C ASP A 10 3.86 -0.79 4.23
N ILE A 11 2.95 -0.12 4.96
CA ILE A 11 2.18 1.02 4.44
C ILE A 11 3.12 2.14 4.00
N PHE A 12 4.09 2.51 4.84
CA PHE A 12 5.06 3.56 4.53
C PHE A 12 5.88 3.22 3.28
N LEU A 13 6.38 1.99 3.16
CA LEU A 13 7.22 1.55 2.05
C LEU A 13 6.47 1.64 0.72
N ILE A 14 5.19 1.30 0.71
CA ILE A 14 4.35 1.35 -0.49
C ILE A 14 3.97 2.78 -0.88
N ILE A 15 3.70 3.65 0.09
CA ILE A 15 3.48 5.07 -0.17
C ILE A 15 4.73 5.69 -0.80
N ILE A 16 5.91 5.44 -0.22
CA ILE A 16 7.20 5.92 -0.76
C ILE A 16 7.43 5.38 -2.17
N SER A 17 7.15 4.10 -2.40
CA SER A 17 7.27 3.47 -3.72
C SER A 17 6.34 4.13 -4.75
N LEU A 18 5.07 4.38 -4.39
CA LEU A 18 4.12 5.07 -5.26
C LEU A 18 4.60 6.49 -5.59
N SER A 19 5.06 7.25 -4.59
CA SER A 19 5.62 8.58 -4.79
C SER A 19 6.82 8.56 -5.74
N PHE A 20 7.70 7.57 -5.60
CA PHE A 20 8.84 7.39 -6.50
C PHE A 20 8.40 7.09 -7.95
N PHE A 21 7.41 6.22 -8.14
CA PHE A 21 6.87 5.93 -9.47
C PHE A 21 6.18 7.14 -10.12
N GLN A 22 5.53 7.99 -9.33
CA GLN A 22 4.95 9.24 -9.83
C GLN A 22 6.02 10.20 -10.34
N ILE A 23 7.17 10.27 -9.68
CA ILE A 23 8.31 11.10 -10.11
C ILE A 23 8.95 10.53 -11.38
N LEU A 24 9.08 9.20 -11.49
CA LEU A 24 9.70 8.55 -12.65
C LEU A 24 8.83 8.59 -13.91
N ILE A 25 7.51 8.52 -13.75
CA ILE A 25 6.56 8.39 -14.87
C ILE A 25 5.47 9.48 -14.76
N PRO A 26 5.85 10.77 -14.84
CA PRO A 26 4.90 11.87 -14.72
C PRO A 26 4.01 11.98 -15.97
N ASP A 27 2.74 12.38 -15.76
CA ASP A 27 1.80 12.82 -16.79
C ASP A 27 1.56 11.82 -17.94
N SER A 28 1.73 10.53 -17.65
CA SER A 28 1.50 9.46 -18.62
C SER A 28 0.11 8.84 -18.45
N LYS A 29 -0.45 8.28 -19.53
CA LYS A 29 -1.64 7.41 -19.42
C LYS A 29 -1.39 6.24 -18.44
N THR A 30 -0.13 5.80 -18.32
CA THR A 30 0.35 4.75 -17.42
C THR A 30 0.26 5.13 -15.94
N GLU A 31 0.42 6.41 -15.62
CA GLU A 31 0.34 6.93 -14.23
C GLU A 31 -1.01 6.59 -13.58
N LYS A 32 -2.11 6.67 -14.34
CA LYS A 32 -3.45 6.31 -13.87
C LYS A 32 -3.54 4.82 -13.47
N TYR A 33 -2.96 3.94 -14.27
CA TYR A 33 -2.96 2.50 -14.00
C TYR A 33 -2.06 2.16 -12.81
N LEU A 34 -0.89 2.79 -12.72
CA LEU A 34 0.02 2.67 -11.58
C LEU A 34 -0.66 3.10 -10.28
N LYS A 35 -1.28 4.28 -10.24
CA LYS A 35 -2.04 4.76 -9.08
C LYS A 35 -3.09 3.75 -8.65
N PHE A 36 -3.85 3.20 -9.60
CA PHE A 36 -4.88 2.21 -9.31
C PHE A 36 -4.32 0.91 -8.71
N ILE A 37 -3.25 0.36 -9.29
CA ILE A 37 -2.59 -0.85 -8.77
C ILE A 37 -2.08 -0.61 -7.34
N PHE A 38 -1.38 0.49 -7.11
CA PHE A 38 -0.87 0.83 -5.78
C PHE A 38 -2.00 1.07 -4.77
N SER A 39 -3.11 1.69 -5.17
CA SER A 39 -4.29 1.83 -4.31
C SER A 39 -4.88 0.48 -3.91
N MET A 40 -4.92 -0.51 -4.82
CA MET A 40 -5.35 -1.87 -4.48
C MET A 40 -4.41 -2.55 -3.48
N ILE A 41 -3.11 -2.38 -3.65
CA ILE A 41 -2.10 -2.93 -2.73
C ILE A 41 -2.25 -2.30 -1.34
N ILE A 42 -2.37 -0.97 -1.26
CA ILE A 42 -2.62 -0.25 0.00
C ILE A 42 -3.90 -0.75 0.67
N LEU A 43 -4.97 -0.93 -0.11
CA LEU A 43 -6.24 -1.45 0.41
C LEU A 43 -6.07 -2.85 1.00
N ALA A 44 -5.35 -3.74 0.33
CA ALA A 44 -5.09 -5.09 0.82
C ALA A 44 -4.31 -5.09 2.15
N ILE A 45 -3.32 -4.20 2.28
CA ILE A 45 -2.51 -4.08 3.50
C ILE A 45 -3.32 -3.49 4.64
N ILE A 46 -4.14 -2.46 4.38
CA ILE A 46 -5.03 -1.90 5.41
C ILE A 46 -6.07 -2.93 5.86
N ALA A 47 -6.49 -3.84 4.98
CA ALA A 47 -7.44 -4.91 5.31
C ALA A 47 -6.83 -6.03 6.16
N GLU A 48 -5.50 -6.22 6.15
CA GLU A 48 -4.81 -7.25 6.92
C GLU A 48 -5.19 -7.29 8.42
N PRO A 49 -5.11 -6.19 9.19
CA PRO A 49 -5.50 -6.21 10.61
C PRO A 49 -6.98 -6.57 10.81
N VAL A 50 -7.86 -6.18 9.88
CA VAL A 50 -9.28 -6.52 9.93
C VAL A 50 -9.48 -8.02 9.73
N ILE A 51 -8.76 -8.63 8.79
CA ILE A 51 -8.81 -10.07 8.54
C ILE A 51 -8.29 -10.85 9.76
N LEU A 52 -7.23 -10.35 10.40
CA LEU A 52 -6.68 -10.97 11.61
C LEU A 52 -7.72 -10.98 12.74
N LEU A 53 -8.35 -9.82 12.99
CA LEU A 53 -9.41 -9.67 14.00
C LEU A 53 -10.61 -10.58 13.72
N LEU A 54 -11.03 -10.71 12.46
CA LEU A 54 -12.15 -11.57 12.06
C LEU A 54 -11.82 -13.07 12.19
N ASN A 55 -10.56 -13.45 12.01
CA ASN A 55 -10.09 -14.83 12.16
C ASN A 55 -9.83 -15.23 13.63
N GLY A 56 -10.06 -14.33 14.59
CA GLY A 56 -9.91 -14.61 16.02
C GLY A 56 -8.46 -14.87 16.46
N GLN A 57 -7.48 -14.37 15.71
CA GLN A 57 -6.05 -14.40 16.05
C GLN A 57 -5.53 -13.01 16.43
#